data_AF-A0A179EYH0-F1
#
_entry.id   AF-A0A179EYH0-F1
#
_cell.length_a   1.000
_cell.length_b   1.000
_cell.length_c   1.000
_cell.angle_alpha   90.00
_cell.angle_beta   90.00
_cell.angle_gamma   90.00
#
_symmetry.space_group_name_H-M   'P 1'
#
loop_
_entity.id
_entity.type
_entity.pdbx_description
1 polymer ?
#
loop_
_entity_poly.entity_id
_entity_poly.type
_entity_poly.pdbx_seq_one_letter_code
_entity_poly.pdbx_strand_id
1 'polypeptide(L)'
;MIERALKLRDRIDRFCIDHAESMHGSSNKKAQSTEEYESLLKHDSLTADDWAVLTEIVAFLEKFYTLTKRAEGSKLSSDRGVLSDYMTILNILLKHVREYRDDFNFRAENPDLTSPGIRQLCACIVNCWTKLDEYFAMVNDTPAHYAAIVTNPQMKWKYFERQWKDAHLWKDATDPESWLPGGKRALNSLWEEYKNLPVAGPSVGSKRARTADDFELETDMTQWDEEEMDELETWLCLEERRDERCLALRNEETKGLMPRPRTITCLLIGR
;
A
#
# COMPACT_ATOMS: atom_id res chain seq x y z
N MET A 1 -24.18 5.37 -7.30
CA MET A 1 -25.06 5.55 -8.48
C MET A 1 -24.62 4.63 -9.63
N ILE A 2 -23.33 4.67 -10.02
CA ILE A 2 -22.76 3.83 -11.08
C ILE A 2 -22.83 2.33 -10.75
N GLU A 3 -22.55 1.91 -9.50
CA GLU A 3 -22.70 0.50 -9.08
C GLU A 3 -24.10 -0.08 -9.33
N ARG A 4 -25.14 0.74 -9.13
CA ARG A 4 -26.52 0.32 -9.42
C ARG A 4 -26.75 0.20 -10.92
N ALA A 5 -26.15 1.09 -11.72
CA ALA A 5 -26.21 1.00 -13.17
C ALA A 5 -25.52 -0.29 -13.66
N LEU A 6 -24.34 -0.64 -13.12
CA LEU A 6 -23.66 -1.91 -13.43
C LEU A 6 -24.51 -3.13 -13.10
N LYS A 7 -25.17 -3.16 -11.93
CA LYS A 7 -26.12 -4.22 -11.56
C LYS A 7 -27.33 -4.33 -12.49
N LEU A 8 -27.70 -3.24 -13.13
CA LEU A 8 -28.83 -3.14 -14.05
C LEU A 8 -28.41 -3.14 -15.51
N ARG A 9 -27.12 -3.39 -15.82
CA ARG A 9 -26.56 -3.34 -17.19
C ARG A 9 -27.44 -4.07 -18.20
N ASP A 10 -27.73 -5.34 -17.96
CA ASP A 10 -28.54 -6.15 -18.90
C ASP A 10 -29.97 -5.61 -19.08
N ARG A 11 -30.51 -4.89 -18.09
CA ARG A 11 -31.83 -4.27 -18.19
C ARG A 11 -31.77 -2.94 -18.92
N ILE A 12 -30.70 -2.17 -18.73
CA ILE A 12 -30.45 -0.91 -19.42
C ILE A 12 -30.19 -1.19 -20.90
N ASP A 13 -29.29 -2.13 -21.22
CA ASP A 13 -28.98 -2.51 -22.59
C ASP A 13 -30.23 -3.05 -23.31
N ARG A 14 -31.01 -3.93 -22.67
CA ARG A 14 -32.29 -4.39 -23.23
C ARG A 14 -33.29 -3.26 -23.41
N PHE A 15 -33.39 -2.33 -22.46
CA PHE A 15 -34.27 -1.17 -22.62
C PHE A 15 -33.85 -0.32 -23.81
N CYS A 16 -32.56 -0.04 -23.99
CA CYS A 16 -32.08 0.71 -25.15
C CYS A 16 -32.38 -0.01 -26.47
N ILE A 17 -32.21 -1.34 -26.52
CA ILE A 17 -32.55 -2.17 -27.69
C ILE A 17 -34.07 -2.17 -27.93
N ASP A 18 -34.87 -2.54 -26.93
CA ASP A 18 -36.33 -2.66 -27.01
C ASP A 18 -37.00 -1.32 -27.30
N HIS A 19 -36.48 -0.21 -26.76
CA HIS A 19 -37.03 1.13 -27.00
C HIS A 19 -36.64 1.66 -28.38
N ALA A 20 -35.46 1.28 -28.89
CA ALA A 20 -35.12 1.49 -30.30
C ALA A 20 -36.07 0.67 -31.21
N GLU A 21 -36.28 -0.62 -30.93
CA GLU A 21 -37.11 -1.53 -31.73
C GLU A 21 -38.63 -1.23 -31.66
N SER A 22 -39.18 -0.96 -30.48
CA SER A 22 -40.62 -0.72 -30.24
C SER A 22 -41.12 0.55 -30.93
N MET A 23 -40.26 1.56 -31.09
CA MET A 23 -40.59 2.80 -31.80
C MET A 23 -40.48 2.68 -33.33
N HIS A 24 -39.77 1.69 -33.87
CA HIS A 24 -39.79 1.36 -35.30
C HIS A 24 -41.12 0.71 -35.74
N GLY A 25 -41.91 0.18 -34.80
CA GLY A 25 -43.13 -0.58 -35.11
C GLY A 25 -44.48 0.06 -34.74
N SER A 26 -44.56 1.08 -33.87
CA SER A 26 -45.85 1.58 -33.38
C SER A 26 -45.82 2.97 -32.72
N SER A 27 -45.77 4.07 -33.48
CA SER A 27 -46.54 5.29 -33.12
C SER A 27 -46.56 6.36 -34.22
N ASN A 28 -47.77 6.79 -34.57
CA ASN A 28 -48.10 7.77 -35.62
C ASN A 28 -47.88 9.25 -35.20
N LYS A 29 -46.83 9.58 -34.43
CA LYS A 29 -46.47 10.98 -34.12
C LYS A 29 -45.00 11.24 -34.39
N LYS A 30 -44.79 11.84 -35.56
CA LYS A 30 -43.53 12.22 -36.19
C LYS A 30 -42.72 13.18 -35.32
N ALA A 31 -41.64 12.65 -34.76
CA ALA A 31 -40.31 13.03 -35.21
C ALA A 31 -40.26 13.71 -36.59
N GLN A 32 -39.79 14.96 -36.68
CA GLN A 32 -39.75 15.69 -37.95
C GLN A 32 -38.77 15.09 -38.98
N SER A 33 -37.84 14.21 -38.58
CA SER A 33 -37.12 13.33 -39.49
C SER A 33 -36.67 12.03 -38.79
N THR A 34 -36.55 10.94 -39.56
CA THR A 34 -36.06 9.64 -39.08
C THR A 34 -34.57 9.69 -38.71
N GLU A 35 -33.79 10.57 -39.35
CA GLU A 35 -32.35 10.75 -39.13
C GLU A 35 -32.02 11.43 -37.79
N GLU A 36 -32.80 12.43 -37.36
CA GLU A 36 -32.59 13.10 -36.06
C GLU A 36 -32.87 12.15 -34.89
N TYR A 37 -33.82 11.22 -35.04
CA TYR A 37 -34.25 10.32 -33.96
C TYR A 37 -33.35 9.10 -33.82
N GLU A 38 -32.86 8.53 -34.92
CA GLU A 38 -31.81 7.52 -34.87
C GLU A 38 -30.50 8.08 -34.29
N SER A 39 -30.26 9.38 -34.46
CA SER A 39 -29.08 10.03 -33.85
C SER A 39 -29.20 10.14 -32.33
N LEU A 40 -30.36 10.55 -31.81
CA LEU A 40 -30.56 10.76 -30.36
C LEU A 40 -30.38 9.47 -29.54
N LEU A 41 -30.93 8.34 -29.98
CA LEU A 41 -30.84 7.07 -29.23
C LEU A 41 -29.50 6.34 -29.41
N LYS A 42 -28.84 6.46 -30.58
CA LYS A 42 -27.47 5.93 -30.76
C LYS A 42 -26.45 6.59 -29.85
N HIS A 43 -26.67 7.86 -29.49
CA HIS A 43 -25.81 8.59 -28.56
C HIS A 43 -26.07 8.25 -27.09
N ASP A 44 -27.23 7.67 -26.75
CA ASP A 44 -27.62 7.33 -25.38
C ASP A 44 -27.27 5.88 -24.99
N SER A 45 -26.90 5.01 -25.94
CA SER A 45 -26.48 3.64 -25.67
C SER A 45 -25.00 3.56 -25.31
N LEU A 46 -24.68 2.94 -24.18
CA LEU A 46 -23.29 2.65 -23.79
C LEU A 46 -22.76 1.44 -24.55
N THR A 47 -21.54 1.56 -25.09
CA THR A 47 -20.85 0.45 -25.74
C THR A 47 -20.27 -0.52 -24.70
N ALA A 48 -19.82 -1.69 -25.17
CA ALA A 48 -19.13 -2.64 -24.29
C ALA A 48 -17.84 -2.05 -23.68
N ASP A 49 -17.14 -1.18 -24.42
CA ASP A 49 -15.96 -0.45 -23.93
C ASP A 49 -16.36 0.52 -22.81
N ASP A 50 -17.44 1.29 -22.99
CA ASP A 50 -17.93 2.22 -21.96
C ASP A 50 -18.31 1.51 -20.67
N TRP A 51 -18.96 0.35 -20.77
CA TRP A 51 -19.28 -0.48 -19.59
C TRP A 51 -18.03 -1.02 -18.90
N ALA A 52 -17.00 -1.39 -19.65
CA ALA A 52 -15.71 -1.80 -19.09
C ALA A 52 -15.04 -0.63 -18.36
N VAL A 53 -15.00 0.55 -18.98
CA VAL A 53 -14.48 1.79 -18.36
C VAL A 53 -15.20 2.12 -17.07
N LEU A 54 -16.54 2.07 -17.04
CA LEU A 54 -17.32 2.33 -15.82
C LEU A 54 -17.00 1.33 -14.71
N THR A 55 -16.75 0.07 -15.07
CA THR A 55 -16.35 -0.97 -14.11
C THR A 55 -14.99 -0.66 -13.51
N GLU A 56 -14.02 -0.29 -14.35
CA GLU A 56 -12.66 0.12 -13.92
C GLU A 56 -12.72 1.36 -13.02
N ILE A 57 -13.54 2.37 -13.36
CA ILE A 57 -13.72 3.57 -12.53
C ILE A 57 -14.26 3.22 -11.14
N VAL A 58 -15.27 2.36 -11.06
CA VAL A 58 -15.85 1.96 -9.77
C VAL A 58 -14.83 1.19 -8.93
N ALA A 59 -14.10 0.24 -9.53
CA ALA A 59 -13.06 -0.52 -8.85
C ALA A 59 -11.94 0.39 -8.32
N PHE A 60 -11.51 1.35 -9.14
CA PHE A 60 -10.49 2.33 -8.75
C PHE A 60 -10.96 3.23 -7.59
N LEU A 61 -12.21 3.74 -7.66
CA LEU A 61 -12.76 4.67 -6.67
C LEU A 61 -13.13 4.01 -5.36
N GLU A 62 -13.28 2.68 -5.30
CA GLU A 62 -13.62 1.96 -4.07
C GLU A 62 -12.58 2.21 -2.95
N LYS A 63 -11.28 2.19 -3.30
CA LYS A 63 -10.20 2.49 -2.34
C LYS A 63 -10.27 3.94 -1.86
N PHE A 64 -10.54 4.89 -2.76
CA PHE A 64 -10.74 6.31 -2.41
C PHE A 64 -11.91 6.50 -1.47
N TYR A 65 -13.06 5.90 -1.77
CA TYR A 65 -14.25 5.98 -0.94
C TYR A 65 -13.98 5.44 0.47
N THR A 66 -13.40 4.25 0.58
CA THR A 66 -13.13 3.60 1.86
C THR A 66 -12.18 4.43 2.73
N LEU A 67 -11.07 4.91 2.15
CA LEU A 67 -10.07 5.67 2.88
C LEU A 67 -10.55 7.09 3.24
N THR A 68 -11.22 7.79 2.32
CA THR A 68 -11.79 9.11 2.63
C THR A 68 -12.90 9.03 3.67
N LYS A 69 -13.73 7.98 3.65
CA LYS A 69 -14.70 7.73 4.72
C LYS A 69 -14.07 7.46 6.07
N ARG A 70 -12.89 6.85 6.12
CA ARG A 70 -12.11 6.75 7.35
C ARG A 70 -11.62 8.12 7.82
N ALA A 71 -11.12 8.94 6.88
CA ALA A 71 -10.61 10.28 7.15
C ALA A 71 -11.66 11.29 7.64
N GLU A 72 -12.95 11.08 7.34
CA GLU A 72 -14.04 11.96 7.83
C GLU A 72 -14.15 11.99 9.36
N GLY A 73 -13.63 10.98 10.06
CA GLY A 73 -13.81 10.81 11.50
C GLY A 73 -15.26 10.41 11.85
N SER A 74 -15.44 9.54 12.84
CA SER A 74 -16.78 9.06 13.21
C SER A 74 -17.10 9.41 14.66
N LYS A 75 -18.35 9.83 14.90
CA LYS A 75 -18.88 10.04 16.26
C LYS A 75 -18.91 8.75 17.11
N LEU A 76 -18.83 7.57 16.49
CA LEU A 76 -18.89 6.28 17.19
C LEU A 76 -17.54 5.81 17.75
N SER A 77 -16.43 6.34 17.24
CA SER A 77 -15.09 5.95 17.66
C SER A 77 -14.34 7.19 18.06
N SER A 78 -14.05 7.37 19.35
CA SER A 78 -13.36 8.56 19.89
C SER A 78 -11.92 8.74 19.42
N ASP A 79 -11.51 7.99 18.40
CA ASP A 79 -10.12 7.78 17.97
C ASP A 79 -9.99 7.75 16.42
N ARG A 80 -11.04 8.15 15.68
CA ARG A 80 -10.98 8.24 14.21
C ARG A 80 -11.02 9.71 13.79
N GLY A 81 -10.06 10.11 12.97
CA GLY A 81 -9.72 11.52 12.69
C GLY A 81 -8.36 11.94 13.28
N VAL A 82 -7.49 10.96 13.61
CA VAL A 82 -6.13 11.24 14.06
C VAL A 82 -5.32 11.82 12.91
N LEU A 83 -4.54 12.85 13.17
CA LEU A 83 -3.75 13.52 12.14
C LEU A 83 -2.80 12.55 11.39
N SER A 84 -2.34 11.49 12.06
CA SER A 84 -1.53 10.43 11.45
C SER A 84 -2.24 9.72 10.31
N ASP A 85 -3.56 9.51 10.43
CA ASP A 85 -4.35 8.77 9.43
C ASP A 85 -4.40 9.53 8.10
N TYR A 86 -4.39 10.86 8.09
CA TYR A 86 -4.44 11.62 6.84
C TYR A 86 -3.20 11.39 5.99
N MET A 87 -2.01 11.44 6.60
CA MET A 87 -0.76 11.20 5.86
C MET A 87 -0.65 9.74 5.43
N THR A 88 -1.03 8.78 6.28
CA THR A 88 -1.02 7.36 5.89
C THR A 88 -2.01 7.07 4.76
N ILE A 89 -3.21 7.65 4.81
CA ILE A 89 -4.22 7.56 3.74
C ILE A 89 -3.68 8.12 2.42
N LEU A 90 -3.09 9.33 2.44
CA LEU A 90 -2.52 9.92 1.23
C LEU A 90 -1.42 9.03 0.64
N ASN A 91 -0.54 8.48 1.47
CA ASN A 91 0.51 7.54 1.03
C ASN A 91 -0.07 6.27 0.39
N ILE A 92 -1.12 5.69 0.97
CA ILE A 92 -1.80 4.50 0.42
C ILE A 92 -2.50 4.84 -0.91
N LEU A 93 -3.18 5.99 -0.97
CA LEU A 93 -3.82 6.45 -2.21
C LEU A 93 -2.79 6.71 -3.32
N LEU A 94 -1.64 7.31 -2.99
CA LEU A 94 -0.57 7.53 -3.96
C LEU A 94 -0.04 6.21 -4.54
N LYS A 95 0.17 5.20 -3.68
CA LYS A 95 0.56 3.86 -4.12
C LYS A 95 -0.49 3.26 -5.06
N HIS A 96 -1.77 3.30 -4.68
CA HIS A 96 -2.89 2.82 -5.50
C HIS A 96 -2.96 3.51 -6.86
N VAL A 97 -2.80 4.84 -6.90
CA VAL A 97 -2.78 5.60 -8.16
C VAL A 97 -1.60 5.21 -9.05
N ARG A 98 -0.41 4.99 -8.48
CA ARG A 98 0.77 4.56 -9.24
C ARG A 98 0.59 3.17 -9.83
N GLU A 99 0.05 2.22 -9.08
CA GLU A 99 -0.22 0.86 -9.55
C GLU A 99 -1.20 0.87 -10.73
N TYR A 100 -2.31 1.62 -10.62
CA TYR A 100 -3.27 1.78 -11.72
C TYR A 100 -2.70 2.53 -12.92
N ARG A 101 -1.86 3.55 -12.68
CA ARG A 101 -1.17 4.28 -13.75
C ARG A 101 -0.29 3.33 -14.56
N ASP A 102 0.50 2.51 -13.87
CA ASP A 102 1.46 1.63 -14.51
C ASP A 102 0.74 0.49 -15.27
N ASP A 103 -0.35 -0.06 -14.72
CA ASP A 103 -1.22 -1.02 -15.42
C ASP A 103 -1.91 -0.43 -16.65
N PHE A 104 -2.54 0.75 -16.54
CA PHE A 104 -3.22 1.37 -17.68
C PHE A 104 -2.24 1.81 -18.77
N ASN A 105 -1.05 2.31 -18.40
CA ASN A 105 -0.01 2.62 -19.38
C ASN A 105 0.45 1.35 -20.12
N PHE A 106 0.65 0.24 -19.40
CA PHE A 106 0.95 -1.04 -20.02
C PHE A 106 -0.16 -1.46 -21.01
N ARG A 107 -1.43 -1.37 -20.62
CA ARG A 107 -2.56 -1.68 -21.51
C ARG A 107 -2.65 -0.73 -22.71
N ALA A 108 -2.34 0.55 -22.53
CA ALA A 108 -2.38 1.55 -23.59
C ALA A 108 -1.29 1.36 -24.65
N GLU A 109 -0.10 0.89 -24.25
CA GLU A 109 1.04 0.58 -25.13
C GLU A 109 0.82 -0.69 -25.96
N ASN A 110 0.02 -1.64 -25.47
CA ASN A 110 -0.30 -2.90 -26.14
C ASN A 110 -1.46 -2.72 -27.15
N PRO A 111 -1.24 -2.91 -28.48
CA PRO A 111 -2.28 -2.70 -29.49
C PRO A 111 -3.53 -3.58 -29.34
N ASP A 112 -3.38 -4.76 -28.74
CA ASP A 112 -4.50 -5.71 -28.56
C ASP A 112 -5.39 -5.35 -27.35
N LEU A 113 -4.86 -4.58 -26.39
CA LEU A 113 -5.54 -4.20 -25.16
C LEU A 113 -5.97 -2.73 -25.14
N THR A 114 -5.42 -1.92 -26.05
CA THR A 114 -5.68 -0.49 -26.12
C THR A 114 -7.08 -0.22 -26.66
N SER A 115 -7.88 0.54 -25.89
CA SER A 115 -9.18 1.04 -26.32
C SER A 115 -9.25 2.55 -26.14
N PRO A 116 -10.19 3.25 -26.81
CA PRO A 116 -10.47 4.65 -26.52
C PRO A 116 -10.74 4.89 -25.02
N GLY A 117 -11.48 3.99 -24.38
CA GLY A 117 -11.74 4.00 -22.95
C GLY A 117 -10.48 3.93 -22.09
N ILE A 118 -9.55 3.01 -22.38
CA ILE A 118 -8.28 2.90 -21.65
C ILE A 118 -7.45 4.19 -21.76
N ARG A 119 -7.39 4.81 -22.94
CA ARG A 119 -6.67 6.09 -23.12
C ARG A 119 -7.29 7.23 -22.29
N GLN A 120 -8.61 7.26 -22.18
CA GLN A 120 -9.31 8.22 -21.31
C GLN A 120 -8.99 7.96 -19.83
N LEU A 121 -8.97 6.69 -19.40
CA LEU A 121 -8.60 6.30 -18.05
C LEU A 121 -7.16 6.72 -17.70
N CYS A 122 -6.20 6.55 -18.61
CA CYS A 122 -4.84 7.06 -18.43
C CYS A 122 -4.84 8.56 -18.10
N ALA A 123 -5.58 9.37 -18.88
CA ALA A 123 -5.67 10.81 -18.66
C ALA A 123 -6.35 11.14 -17.31
N CYS A 124 -7.41 10.42 -16.93
CA CYS A 124 -8.07 10.57 -15.64
C CYS A 124 -7.13 10.26 -14.46
N ILE A 125 -6.32 9.20 -14.57
CA ILE A 125 -5.34 8.82 -13.54
C ILE A 125 -4.24 9.88 -13.40
N VAL A 126 -3.74 10.44 -14.50
CA VAL A 126 -2.78 11.56 -14.45
C VAL A 126 -3.39 12.75 -13.72
N ASN A 127 -4.63 13.13 -14.04
CA ASN A 127 -5.32 14.21 -13.34
C ASN A 127 -5.51 13.91 -11.84
N CYS A 128 -5.83 12.66 -11.49
CA CYS A 128 -5.94 12.22 -10.10
C CYS A 128 -4.61 12.33 -9.36
N TRP A 129 -3.51 11.94 -10.01
CA TRP A 129 -2.16 12.06 -9.45
C TRP A 129 -1.80 13.52 -9.21
N THR A 130 -2.03 14.41 -10.18
CA THR A 130 -1.82 15.86 -10.02
C THR A 130 -2.62 16.40 -8.85
N LYS A 131 -3.86 15.95 -8.69
CA LYS A 131 -4.69 16.40 -7.57
C LYS A 131 -4.19 15.88 -6.22
N LEU A 132 -3.67 14.65 -6.16
CA LEU A 132 -3.03 14.12 -4.95
C LEU A 132 -1.78 14.90 -4.58
N ASP A 133 -0.96 15.26 -5.57
CA ASP A 133 0.27 16.06 -5.36
C ASP A 133 -0.05 17.41 -4.70
N GLU A 134 -1.12 18.08 -5.14
CA GLU A 134 -1.62 19.31 -4.47
C GLU A 134 -1.97 19.06 -2.99
N TYR A 135 -2.62 17.94 -2.66
CA TYR A 135 -2.94 17.62 -1.27
C TYR A 135 -1.69 17.28 -0.44
N PHE A 136 -0.70 16.62 -1.03
CA PHE A 136 0.59 16.40 -0.36
C PHE A 136 1.30 17.72 -0.07
N ALA A 137 1.27 18.67 -1.00
CA ALA A 137 1.80 20.02 -0.77
C ALA A 137 1.10 20.69 0.41
N MET A 138 -0.24 20.62 0.49
CA MET A 138 -1.01 21.19 1.61
C MET A 138 -0.71 20.52 2.95
N VAL A 139 -0.50 19.19 2.98
CA VAL A 139 -0.17 18.50 4.22
C VAL A 139 1.27 18.80 4.65
N ASN A 140 2.19 18.90 3.69
CA ASN A 140 3.59 19.22 3.92
C ASN A 140 3.82 20.68 4.36
N ASP A 141 2.83 21.55 4.20
CA ASP A 141 2.85 22.95 4.64
C ASP A 141 3.02 23.08 6.16
N THR A 142 2.67 22.05 6.94
CA THR A 142 2.88 22.01 8.39
C THR A 142 3.62 20.74 8.82
N PRO A 143 4.60 20.82 9.75
CA PRO A 143 5.30 19.63 10.25
C PRO A 143 4.45 18.76 11.20
N ALA A 144 3.20 19.16 11.47
CA ALA A 144 2.30 18.49 12.40
C ALA A 144 2.00 17.04 12.00
N HIS A 145 1.96 16.73 10.70
CA HIS A 145 1.76 15.37 10.22
C HIS A 145 2.94 14.43 10.56
N TYR A 146 4.19 14.93 10.49
CA TYR A 146 5.37 14.19 10.95
C TYR A 146 5.26 13.92 12.45
N ALA A 147 4.88 14.93 13.24
CA ALA A 147 4.70 14.78 14.68
C ALA A 147 3.65 13.72 15.01
N ALA A 148 2.50 13.74 14.31
CA ALA A 148 1.42 12.79 14.55
C ALA A 148 1.84 11.34 14.29
N ILE A 149 2.59 11.07 13.22
CA ILE A 149 3.10 9.72 12.92
C ILE A 149 4.20 9.32 13.90
N VAL A 150 5.15 10.20 14.17
CA VAL A 150 6.32 9.87 15.00
C VAL A 150 5.95 9.65 16.48
N THR A 151 4.95 10.37 16.96
CA THR A 151 4.42 10.20 18.32
C THR A 151 3.57 8.94 18.48
N ASN A 152 3.10 8.33 17.39
CA ASN A 152 2.44 7.03 17.43
C ASN A 152 3.49 5.93 17.70
N PRO A 153 3.40 5.20 18.83
CA PRO A 153 4.35 4.14 19.17
C PRO A 153 4.42 3.01 18.13
N GLN A 154 3.34 2.78 17.39
CA GLN A 154 3.28 1.72 16.38
C GLN A 154 3.99 2.10 15.07
N MET A 155 4.12 3.39 14.73
CA MET A 155 4.64 3.83 13.42
C MET A 155 6.06 4.37 13.53
N LYS A 156 6.25 5.43 14.34
CA LYS A 156 7.52 6.16 14.51
C LYS A 156 8.14 6.58 13.17
N TRP A 157 9.45 6.84 13.14
CA TRP A 157 10.19 7.10 11.89
C TRP A 157 10.30 5.87 10.98
N LYS A 158 10.23 4.64 11.55
CA LYS A 158 10.25 3.38 10.79
C LYS A 158 9.19 3.38 9.68
N TYR A 159 8.01 3.96 9.94
CA TYR A 159 6.94 4.08 8.95
C TYR A 159 7.40 4.80 7.67
N PHE A 160 8.00 5.99 7.79
CA PHE A 160 8.46 6.76 6.64
C PHE A 160 9.63 6.08 5.93
N GLU A 161 10.55 5.48 6.68
CA GLU A 161 11.71 4.75 6.12
C GLU A 161 11.26 3.58 5.24
N ARG A 162 10.19 2.88 5.66
CA ARG A 162 9.59 1.82 4.84
C ARG A 162 8.75 2.36 3.70
N GLN A 163 7.87 3.32 3.96
CA GLN A 163 6.98 3.88 2.95
C GLN A 163 7.76 4.51 1.78
N TRP A 164 8.92 5.09 2.07
CA TRP A 164 9.77 5.75 1.09
C TRP A 164 11.04 4.97 0.73
N LYS A 165 11.13 3.68 1.10
CA LYS A 165 12.28 2.82 0.80
C LYS A 165 12.64 2.83 -0.70
N ASP A 166 11.61 2.66 -1.52
CA ASP A 166 11.76 2.59 -2.98
C ASP A 166 11.54 3.95 -3.66
N ALA A 167 11.54 5.05 -2.89
CA ALA A 167 11.24 6.38 -3.42
C ALA A 167 12.21 6.83 -4.52
N HIS A 168 13.46 6.38 -4.44
CA HIS A 168 14.49 6.61 -5.45
C HIS A 168 14.19 5.96 -6.81
N LEU A 169 13.32 4.95 -6.86
CA LEU A 169 12.91 4.27 -8.11
C LEU A 169 11.64 4.89 -8.72
N TRP A 170 10.96 5.78 -8.00
CA TRP A 170 9.71 6.36 -8.47
C TRP A 170 9.97 7.42 -9.54
N LYS A 171 9.36 7.23 -10.72
CA LYS A 171 9.49 8.14 -11.87
C LYS A 171 9.07 9.58 -11.58
N ASP A 172 8.16 9.73 -10.61
CA ASP A 172 7.55 11.00 -10.20
C ASP A 172 8.19 11.62 -8.94
N ALA A 173 9.19 10.98 -8.33
CA ALA A 173 9.85 11.53 -7.15
C ALA A 173 10.87 12.61 -7.50
N THR A 174 10.73 13.79 -6.89
CA THR A 174 11.74 14.85 -6.95
C THR A 174 12.58 14.82 -5.68
N ASP A 175 13.87 14.52 -5.81
CA ASP A 175 14.85 14.50 -4.71
C ASP A 175 14.39 13.69 -3.47
N PRO A 176 14.09 12.38 -3.61
CA PRO A 176 13.57 11.56 -2.53
C PRO A 176 14.51 11.41 -1.34
N GLU A 177 15.82 11.57 -1.55
CA GLU A 177 16.84 11.49 -0.50
C GLU A 177 16.69 12.62 0.54
N SER A 178 16.15 13.77 0.15
CA SER A 178 15.98 14.91 1.06
C SER A 178 14.71 14.87 1.89
N TRP A 179 13.75 13.98 1.58
CA TRP A 179 12.45 13.93 2.26
C TRP A 179 12.56 13.53 3.73
N LEU A 180 13.26 12.42 4.05
CA LEU A 180 13.47 11.97 5.43
C LEU A 180 14.28 12.98 6.27
N PRO A 181 15.47 13.46 5.81
CA PRO A 181 16.21 14.48 6.54
C PRO A 181 15.44 15.79 6.67
N GLY A 182 14.66 16.16 5.64
CA GLY A 182 13.78 17.33 5.64
C GLY A 182 12.71 17.24 6.72
N GLY A 183 11.98 16.12 6.76
CA GLY A 183 10.96 15.85 7.78
C GLY A 183 11.53 15.82 9.20
N LYS A 184 12.69 15.17 9.39
CA LYS A 184 13.40 15.17 10.70
C LYS A 184 13.77 16.58 11.15
N ARG A 185 14.29 17.43 10.24
CA ARG A 185 14.58 18.85 10.55
C ARG A 185 13.32 19.65 10.87
N ALA A 186 12.25 19.49 10.09
CA ALA A 186 10.99 20.19 10.28
C ALA A 186 10.34 19.82 11.63
N LEU A 187 10.34 18.54 11.99
CA LEU A 187 9.83 18.08 13.28
C LEU A 187 10.69 18.59 14.45
N ASN A 188 12.02 18.60 14.32
CA ASN A 188 12.90 19.16 15.34
C ASN A 188 12.64 20.65 15.56
N SER A 189 12.44 21.42 14.48
CA SER A 189 12.07 22.84 14.60
C SER A 189 10.76 23.01 15.38
N LEU A 190 9.75 22.19 15.07
CA LEU A 190 8.48 22.20 15.80
C LEU A 190 8.68 21.83 17.28
N TRP A 191 9.48 20.81 17.57
CA TRP A 191 9.75 20.38 18.95
C TRP A 191 10.43 21.47 19.79
N GLU A 192 11.36 22.23 19.20
CA GLU A 192 12.05 23.33 19.87
C GLU A 192 11.09 24.41 20.39
N GLU A 193 9.97 24.64 19.69
CA GLU A 193 8.91 25.56 20.11
C GLU A 193 8.08 24.99 21.28
N TYR A 194 7.84 23.68 21.29
CA TYR A 194 6.94 23.03 22.24
C TYR A 194 7.63 22.56 23.53
N LYS A 195 8.94 22.27 23.52
CA LYS A 195 9.64 21.61 24.64
C LYS A 195 9.59 22.35 25.99
N ASN A 196 9.39 23.67 25.97
CA ASN A 196 9.37 24.51 27.16
C ASN A 196 7.95 24.88 27.61
N LEU A 197 6.91 24.38 26.94
CA LEU A 197 5.54 24.67 27.29
C LEU A 197 5.13 23.92 28.58
N PRO A 198 4.30 24.54 29.44
CA PRO A 198 3.81 23.88 30.65
C PRO A 198 2.93 22.68 30.29
N VAL A 199 3.31 21.50 30.76
CA VAL A 199 2.55 20.26 30.56
C VAL A 199 1.36 20.25 31.51
N ALA A 200 0.13 20.18 30.97
CA ALA A 200 -1.06 19.94 31.78
C ALA A 200 -0.95 18.58 32.49
N GLY A 201 -1.45 18.48 33.73
CA GLY A 201 -1.39 17.26 34.53
C GLY A 201 -1.95 16.03 33.81
N PRO A 202 -1.58 14.80 34.25
CA PRO A 202 -1.88 13.57 33.53
C PRO A 202 -3.38 13.46 33.21
N SER A 203 -3.69 13.53 31.92
CA SER A 203 -5.01 13.22 31.38
C SER A 203 -5.24 11.72 31.55
N VAL A 204 -6.36 11.34 32.15
CA VAL A 204 -6.76 9.93 32.24
C VAL A 204 -7.17 9.47 30.84
N GLY A 205 -6.22 8.87 30.12
CA GLY A 205 -6.48 8.30 28.80
C GLY A 205 -7.57 7.24 28.85
N SER A 206 -8.36 7.16 27.78
CA SER A 206 -9.39 6.14 27.59
C SER A 206 -8.72 4.75 27.55
N LYS A 207 -9.03 3.89 28.53
CA LYS A 207 -8.49 2.51 28.63
C LYS A 207 -9.23 1.49 27.77
N ARG A 208 -9.89 1.90 26.68
CA ARG A 208 -10.61 0.93 25.85
C ARG A 208 -9.62 0.21 24.96
N ALA A 209 -9.24 -1.00 25.37
CA ALA A 209 -8.66 -1.99 24.48
C ALA A 209 -9.66 -2.26 23.35
N ARG A 210 -9.32 -1.81 22.14
CA ARG A 210 -10.01 -2.15 20.91
C ARG A 210 -9.09 -3.07 20.11
N THR A 211 -9.69 -4.02 19.40
CA THR A 211 -8.97 -4.78 18.38
C THR A 211 -8.60 -3.83 17.23
N ALA A 212 -7.31 -3.83 16.86
CA ALA A 212 -6.83 -3.08 15.71
C ALA A 212 -7.61 -3.52 14.46
N ASP A 213 -7.97 -2.57 13.60
CA ASP A 213 -8.55 -2.90 12.30
C ASP A 213 -7.48 -3.12 11.23
N ASP A 214 -7.86 -3.69 10.08
CA ASP A 214 -6.94 -4.06 9.00
C ASP A 214 -6.02 -2.91 8.56
N PHE A 215 -6.52 -1.66 8.61
CA PHE A 215 -5.75 -0.47 8.27
C PHE A 215 -4.67 -0.15 9.32
N GLU A 216 -5.00 -0.29 10.61
CA GLU A 216 -4.05 -0.13 11.71
C GLU A 216 -2.98 -1.23 11.67
N LEU A 217 -3.37 -2.46 11.29
CA LEU A 217 -2.43 -3.57 11.10
C LEU A 217 -1.48 -3.36 9.92
N GLU A 218 -1.98 -2.82 8.79
CA GLU A 218 -1.16 -2.52 7.61
C GLU A 218 -0.09 -1.47 7.91
N THR A 219 -0.41 -0.52 8.80
CA THR A 219 0.46 0.61 9.16
C THR A 219 1.25 0.42 10.46
N ASP A 220 1.06 -0.70 11.16
CA ASP A 220 1.80 -1.08 12.36
C ASP A 220 3.23 -1.50 12.00
N MET A 221 4.23 -0.76 12.48
CA MET A 221 5.65 -1.00 12.25
C MET A 221 6.32 -1.79 13.38
N THR A 222 5.57 -2.25 14.38
CA THR A 222 6.09 -3.05 15.51
C THR A 222 6.17 -4.54 15.21
N GLN A 223 5.44 -5.00 14.19
CA GLN A 223 5.38 -6.41 13.80
C GLN A 223 6.30 -6.74 12.61
N TRP A 224 6.82 -5.71 11.94
CA TRP A 224 7.54 -5.83 10.66
C TRP A 224 9.05 -5.80 10.84
N ASP A 225 9.54 -6.36 11.93
CA ASP A 225 10.94 -6.74 12.03
C ASP A 225 11.12 -8.02 11.19
N GLU A 226 11.12 -7.84 9.86
CA GLU A 226 11.65 -8.84 8.94
C GLU A 226 13.14 -8.99 9.25
N GLU A 227 13.47 -10.06 9.96
CA GLU A 227 14.82 -10.63 10.08
C GLU A 227 15.86 -9.82 10.90
N GLU A 228 15.47 -9.26 12.05
CA GLU A 228 16.43 -9.23 13.16
C GLU A 228 16.42 -10.64 13.75
N MET A 229 17.38 -11.48 13.34
CA MET A 229 17.65 -12.79 13.94
C MET A 229 17.45 -12.65 15.45
N ASP A 230 16.48 -13.37 16.02
CA ASP A 230 16.08 -13.07 17.39
C ASP A 230 17.32 -13.21 18.33
N GLU A 231 17.36 -12.47 19.44
CA GLU A 231 18.53 -12.51 20.34
C GLU A 231 18.87 -13.95 20.78
N LEU A 232 17.88 -14.85 20.78
CA LEU A 232 18.02 -16.25 21.12
C LEU A 232 18.66 -17.08 19.99
N GLU A 233 18.28 -16.89 18.73
CA GLU A 233 18.85 -17.48 17.52
C GLU A 233 20.27 -16.98 17.32
N THR A 234 20.51 -15.69 17.56
CA THR A 234 21.85 -15.11 17.59
C THR A 234 22.71 -15.78 18.68
N TRP A 235 22.14 -16.01 19.86
CA TRP A 235 22.82 -16.72 20.95
C TRP A 235 23.06 -18.21 20.62
N LEU A 236 22.09 -18.89 20.05
CA LEU A 236 22.18 -20.30 19.64
C LEU A 236 23.24 -20.50 18.54
N CYS A 237 23.27 -19.64 17.52
CA CYS A 237 24.33 -19.68 16.50
C CYS A 237 25.72 -19.36 17.09
N LEU A 238 25.81 -18.49 18.11
CA LEU A 238 27.07 -18.24 18.81
C LEU A 238 27.50 -19.42 19.67
N GLU A 239 26.55 -20.13 20.30
CA GLU A 239 26.80 -21.32 21.12
C GLU A 239 27.20 -22.52 20.23
N GLU A 240 26.49 -22.77 19.12
CA GLU A 240 26.87 -23.78 18.12
C GLU A 240 28.28 -23.52 17.56
N ARG A 241 28.62 -22.26 17.25
CA ARG A 241 29.97 -21.89 16.81
C ARG A 241 31.03 -22.05 17.90
N ARG A 242 30.67 -21.96 19.18
CA ARG A 242 31.58 -22.27 20.31
C ARG A 242 31.81 -23.76 20.42
N ASP A 243 30.76 -24.55 20.29
CA ASP A 243 30.82 -26.01 20.33
C ASP A 243 31.63 -26.58 19.15
N GLU A 244 31.45 -26.04 17.94
CA GLU A 244 32.27 -26.40 16.78
C GLU A 244 33.75 -26.06 16.97
N ARG A 245 34.07 -24.89 17.55
CA ARG A 245 35.45 -24.52 17.92
C ARG A 245 36.03 -25.45 18.98
N CYS A 246 35.24 -25.82 19.99
CA CYS A 246 35.65 -26.76 21.03
C CYS A 246 35.86 -28.18 20.49
N LEU A 247 35.04 -28.62 19.52
CA LEU A 247 35.19 -29.90 18.83
C LEU A 247 36.41 -29.90 17.91
N ALA A 248 36.69 -28.80 17.21
CA ALA A 248 37.88 -28.64 16.38
C ALA A 248 39.18 -28.71 17.22
N LEU A 249 39.21 -28.03 18.38
CA LEU A 249 40.34 -28.09 19.31
C LEU A 249 40.53 -29.49 19.90
N ARG A 250 39.43 -30.19 20.24
CA ARG A 250 39.47 -31.57 20.76
C ARG A 250 39.91 -32.59 19.69
N ASN A 251 39.62 -32.32 18.42
CA ASN A 251 40.06 -33.13 17.28
C ASN A 251 41.53 -32.90 16.89
N GLU A 252 42.09 -31.72 17.17
CA GLU A 252 43.54 -31.47 17.04
C GLU A 252 44.33 -32.14 18.17
N GLU A 253 43.84 -32.11 19.41
CA GLU A 253 44.47 -32.79 20.55
C GLU A 253 44.50 -34.32 20.38
N THR A 254 43.45 -34.91 19.78
CA THR A 254 43.38 -36.36 19.56
C THR A 254 44.21 -36.86 18.38
N LYS A 255 44.56 -36.00 17.40
CA LYS A 255 45.55 -36.33 16.36
C LYS A 255 47.00 -36.35 16.87
N GLY A 256 47.26 -35.82 18.07
CA GLY A 256 48.57 -35.85 18.73
C GLY A 256 48.89 -37.13 19.51
N LEU A 257 47.91 -38.01 19.75
CA LEU A 257 48.13 -39.28 20.47
C LEU A 257 47.99 -40.49 19.52
N MET A 258 49.03 -40.75 18.74
CA MET A 258 49.28 -42.09 18.19
C MET A 258 49.70 -43.03 19.35
N PRO A 259 49.09 -44.21 19.53
CA PRO A 259 49.54 -45.18 20.52
C PRO A 259 50.86 -45.81 20.07
N ARG A 260 51.89 -45.75 20.92
CA ARG A 260 53.18 -46.44 20.70
C ARG A 260 52.96 -47.96 20.58
N PRO A 261 53.59 -48.65 19.62
CA PRO A 261 53.46 -50.10 19.51
C PRO A 261 54.16 -50.79 20.69
N ARG A 262 53.43 -51.67 21.41
CA ARG A 262 54.01 -52.57 22.41
C ARG A 262 54.64 -53.78 21.69
N THR A 263 55.96 -53.83 21.66
CA THR A 263 56.73 -55.01 21.25
C THR A 263 56.61 -56.08 22.34
N ILE A 264 56.00 -57.23 22.02
CA ILE A 264 56.12 -58.47 22.82
C ILE A 264 56.67 -59.55 21.88
N THR A 265 57.95 -59.85 22.06
CA THR A 265 58.65 -60.97 21.43
C THR A 265 58.60 -62.14 22.41
N CYS A 266 57.86 -63.20 22.08
CA CYS A 266 57.93 -64.47 22.79
C CYS A 266 58.39 -65.57 21.83
N LEU A 267 59.60 -66.07 22.07
CA LEU A 267 60.17 -67.31 21.55
C LEU A 267 59.39 -68.53 22.07
N LEU A 268 59.20 -69.56 21.22
CA LEU A 268 59.09 -71.01 21.53
C LEU A 268 59.05 -71.76 20.17
N ILE A 269 60.16 -72.29 19.64
CA ILE A 269 60.67 -73.69 19.74
C ILE A 269 59.69 -74.77 19.21
N GLY A 270 60.01 -75.28 18.01
CA GLY A 270 60.26 -76.70 17.72
C GLY A 270 59.11 -77.71 17.63
N ARG A 271 58.81 -78.17 16.41
CA ARG A 271 59.13 -79.53 15.92
C ARG A 271 58.94 -79.62 14.41
#